data_AF-A0A3M2RE44-F1
#
_entry.id   AF-A0A3M2RE44-F1
#
_cell.length_a   1.000
_cell.length_b   1.000
_cell.length_c   1.000
_cell.angle_alpha   90.00
_cell.angle_beta   90.00
_cell.angle_gamma   90.00
#
_symmetry.space_group_name_H-M   'P 1'
#
loop_
_entity.id
_entity.type
_entity.pdbx_description
1 polymer ?
#
loop_
_entity_poly.entity_id
_entity_poly.type
_entity_poly.pdbx_seq_one_letter_code
_entity_poly.pdbx_strand_id
1 'polypeptide(L)'
;MSDPQEPKATEIDCKDDSATSSQTPTNDQGPDNQEAPVEELPIRIEQPNDAYLVRMPSEVILSITEHMDRQSLKSLALTSARLHHTVSDAFYQSFNYETYRQALEAGDFAQIERCIKHNAAPSNVIWTKENAKPQFPFFIVRRDLLPHLDHKPINYLVFAFEDGKMTADQCLFVLRRLVKDGGDIATAWTDFDDQLKPEEIGVQAEFAGRLRHIPHYFLLALLKETDRAKLEGVASIINYLSTQGFNFPREIEPWKYNEKPFSL
;
A
#
# COMPACT_ATOMS: atom_id res chain seq x y z
N MET A 1 13.74 56.30 -2.23
CA MET A 1 14.75 56.42 -1.17
C MET A 1 14.16 55.90 0.13
N SER A 2 14.45 54.65 0.44
CA SER A 2 14.19 54.00 1.72
C SER A 2 15.21 52.87 1.81
N ASP A 3 16.04 52.89 2.84
CA ASP A 3 16.82 51.74 3.31
C ASP A 3 16.74 51.73 4.84
N PRO A 4 16.40 50.59 5.46
CA PRO A 4 16.45 50.39 6.91
C PRO A 4 17.77 49.73 7.34
N GLN A 5 18.28 50.10 8.52
CA GLN A 5 19.42 49.44 9.15
C GLN A 5 19.06 49.06 10.60
N GLU A 6 19.29 47.78 10.93
CA GLU A 6 19.02 47.08 12.19
C GLU A 6 19.73 47.67 13.43
N PRO A 7 19.43 47.15 14.63
CA PRO A 7 20.52 46.46 15.33
C PRO A 7 20.16 45.18 16.11
N LYS A 8 21.02 44.18 15.88
CA LYS A 8 21.77 43.27 16.78
C LYS A 8 21.09 42.52 17.96
N ALA A 9 21.22 41.20 17.85
CA ALA A 9 21.02 40.15 18.85
C ALA A 9 21.96 40.27 20.07
N THR A 10 21.48 39.78 21.21
CA THR A 10 22.27 39.57 22.44
C THR A 10 22.35 38.05 22.69
N GLU A 11 23.59 37.54 22.71
CA GLU A 11 23.94 36.17 23.12
C GLU A 11 23.74 36.00 24.63
N ILE A 12 23.24 34.84 25.06
CA ILE A 12 23.26 34.43 26.46
C ILE A 12 24.07 33.14 26.54
N ASP A 13 25.20 33.26 27.20
CA ASP A 13 26.19 32.23 27.50
C ASP A 13 25.79 31.56 28.83
N CYS A 14 25.63 30.24 28.86
CA CYS A 14 25.47 29.50 30.11
C CYS A 14 26.37 28.26 30.08
N LYS A 15 27.39 28.34 30.94
CA LYS A 15 28.48 27.40 31.14
C LYS A 15 28.05 26.01 31.61
N ASP A 16 28.85 25.05 31.17
CA ASP A 16 29.06 23.72 31.75
C ASP A 16 29.28 23.76 33.27
N ASP A 17 28.70 22.79 33.97
CA ASP A 17 29.34 22.18 35.14
C ASP A 17 29.23 20.65 35.04
N SER A 18 30.40 20.05 34.99
CA SER A 18 30.68 18.63 34.89
C SER A 18 30.77 18.03 36.30
N ALA A 19 30.09 16.92 36.56
CA ALA A 19 30.43 16.02 37.65
C ALA A 19 30.11 14.57 37.28
N THR A 20 31.14 13.87 36.83
CA THR A 20 31.24 12.43 36.64
C THR A 20 31.04 11.69 37.97
N SER A 21 30.27 10.59 37.98
CA SER A 21 30.59 9.46 38.86
C SER A 21 29.98 8.17 38.33
N SER A 22 30.88 7.26 37.98
CA SER A 22 30.66 5.92 37.45
C SER A 22 30.11 4.98 38.52
N GLN A 23 29.18 4.09 38.15
CA GLN A 23 29.11 2.72 38.66
C GLN A 23 28.12 1.87 37.83
N THR A 24 28.66 0.89 37.10
CA THR A 24 27.94 -0.30 36.64
C THR A 24 28.24 -1.43 37.63
N PRO A 25 27.27 -2.32 37.87
CA PRO A 25 27.60 -3.73 37.79
C PRO A 25 26.64 -4.51 36.87
N THR A 26 27.27 -5.37 36.10
CA THR A 26 26.75 -6.38 35.18
C THR A 26 25.75 -7.33 35.83
N ASN A 27 24.67 -7.65 35.13
CA ASN A 27 24.11 -9.00 35.17
C ASN A 27 23.46 -9.32 33.82
N ASP A 28 24.11 -10.23 33.09
CA ASP A 28 23.59 -10.98 31.96
C ASP A 28 22.43 -11.88 32.41
N GLN A 29 21.27 -11.72 31.77
CA GLN A 29 20.31 -12.79 31.47
C GLN A 29 19.27 -12.24 30.46
N GLY A 30 19.31 -12.73 29.22
CA GLY A 30 18.33 -12.38 28.17
C GLY A 30 16.89 -12.78 28.55
N PRO A 31 15.85 -12.18 27.93
CA PRO A 31 15.53 -12.49 26.54
C PRO A 31 14.92 -11.31 25.75
N ASP A 32 15.56 -10.85 24.67
CA ASP A 32 14.91 -9.92 23.73
C ASP A 32 14.18 -10.70 22.63
N ASN A 33 13.00 -11.22 22.99
CA ASN A 33 11.89 -11.26 22.04
C ASN A 33 11.10 -9.97 22.23
N GLN A 34 11.64 -8.85 21.74
CA GLN A 34 10.85 -7.65 21.57
C GLN A 34 9.92 -7.90 20.38
N GLU A 35 8.74 -8.41 20.72
CA GLU A 35 7.54 -8.32 19.91
C GLU A 35 7.43 -6.87 19.42
N ALA A 36 7.43 -6.69 18.10
CA ALA A 36 7.31 -5.37 17.49
C ALA A 36 6.08 -4.64 18.07
N PRO A 37 6.11 -3.31 18.26
CA PRO A 37 5.02 -2.61 18.90
C PRO A 37 3.74 -2.84 18.10
N VAL A 38 2.79 -3.55 18.71
CA VAL A 38 1.39 -3.49 18.30
C VAL A 38 1.05 -2.00 18.33
N GLU A 39 0.74 -1.42 17.17
CA GLU A 39 0.27 -0.04 17.08
C GLU A 39 -1.13 0.00 17.73
N GLU A 40 -1.16 0.00 19.08
CA GLU A 40 -2.36 0.26 19.86
C GLU A 40 -2.80 1.68 19.54
N LEU A 41 -3.97 1.79 18.92
CA LEU A 41 -4.61 3.07 18.65
C LEU A 41 -4.69 3.86 19.98
N PRO A 42 -4.33 5.16 19.99
CA PRO A 42 -4.32 5.95 21.20
C PRO A 42 -5.69 5.95 21.88
N ILE A 43 -5.65 6.01 23.21
CA ILE A 43 -6.79 5.96 24.13
C ILE A 43 -7.93 6.85 23.62
N ARG A 44 -9.13 6.27 23.42
CA ARG A 44 -10.34 7.01 23.06
C ARG A 44 -10.58 8.12 24.09
N ILE A 45 -10.63 9.36 23.63
CA ILE A 45 -11.04 10.47 24.49
C ILE A 45 -12.57 10.44 24.52
N GLU A 46 -13.15 9.96 25.63
CA GLU A 46 -14.60 10.04 25.82
C GLU A 46 -15.02 11.52 25.90
N GLN A 47 -15.61 12.02 24.81
CA GLN A 47 -16.37 13.26 24.87
C GLN A 47 -17.70 13.02 25.59
N PRO A 48 -18.21 14.00 26.34
CA PRO A 48 -19.56 13.91 26.89
C PRO A 48 -20.55 13.66 25.75
N ASN A 49 -21.51 12.74 25.97
CA ASN A 49 -22.57 12.37 25.02
C ASN A 49 -23.42 13.57 24.52
N ASP A 50 -23.20 14.77 25.04
CA ASP A 50 -23.92 16.01 24.74
C ASP A 50 -23.15 16.96 23.79
N ALA A 51 -22.05 16.53 23.19
CA ALA A 51 -21.35 17.32 22.18
C ALA A 51 -22.26 17.54 20.94
N TYR A 52 -22.41 18.79 20.48
CA TYR A 52 -23.34 19.18 19.40
C TYR A 52 -23.17 18.32 18.13
N LEU A 53 -21.94 18.00 17.74
CA LEU A 53 -21.61 17.14 16.59
C LEU A 53 -22.14 15.72 16.74
N VAL A 54 -22.09 15.16 17.96
CA VAL A 54 -22.60 13.80 18.27
C VAL A 54 -24.13 13.77 18.27
N ARG A 55 -24.83 14.91 18.17
CA ARG A 55 -26.30 14.97 18.08
C ARG A 55 -26.82 15.24 16.67
N MET A 56 -25.96 15.72 15.76
CA MET A 56 -26.35 16.00 14.36
C MET A 56 -26.76 14.73 13.62
N PRO A 57 -27.65 14.78 12.61
CA PRO A 57 -27.92 13.65 11.73
C PRO A 57 -26.66 13.17 11.00
N SER A 58 -26.58 11.88 10.70
CA SER A 58 -25.41 11.28 10.04
C SER A 58 -25.12 11.90 8.68
N GLU A 59 -26.16 12.29 7.95
CA GLU A 59 -26.09 12.92 6.63
C GLU A 59 -25.40 14.29 6.71
N VAL A 60 -25.67 15.05 7.77
CA VAL A 60 -25.02 16.36 8.00
C VAL A 60 -23.55 16.17 8.35
N ILE A 61 -23.23 15.19 9.20
CA ILE A 61 -21.84 14.86 9.56
C ILE A 61 -21.06 14.45 8.31
N LEU A 62 -21.64 13.58 7.48
CA LEU A 62 -21.02 13.12 6.24
C LEU A 62 -20.79 14.26 5.24
N SER A 63 -21.76 15.17 5.09
CA SER A 63 -21.59 16.36 4.24
C SER A 63 -20.44 17.26 4.71
N ILE A 64 -20.24 17.39 6.03
CA ILE A 64 -19.08 18.13 6.56
C ILE A 64 -17.77 17.39 6.24
N THR A 65 -17.77 16.06 6.35
CA THR A 65 -16.56 15.24 6.14
C THR A 65 -16.04 15.27 4.71
N GLU A 66 -16.89 15.56 3.71
CA GLU A 66 -16.47 15.69 2.29
C GLU A 66 -15.39 16.76 2.07
N HIS A 67 -15.30 17.74 2.97
CA HIS A 67 -14.33 18.85 2.89
C HIS A 67 -13.16 18.70 3.87
N MET A 68 -13.10 17.61 4.62
CA MET A 68 -12.07 17.39 5.63
C MET A 68 -10.88 16.62 5.07
N ASP A 69 -9.69 16.97 5.55
CA ASP A 69 -8.50 16.17 5.30
C ASP A 69 -8.50 14.87 6.12
N ARG A 70 -7.63 13.93 5.74
CA ARG A 70 -7.58 12.60 6.35
C ARG A 70 -7.27 12.66 7.84
N GLN A 71 -6.41 13.59 8.27
CA GLN A 71 -6.04 13.72 9.67
C GLN A 71 -7.21 14.24 10.51
N SER A 72 -8.01 15.16 9.98
CA SER A 72 -9.21 15.62 10.64
C SER A 72 -10.28 14.54 10.70
N LEU A 73 -10.44 13.73 9.63
CA LEU A 73 -11.33 12.56 9.65
C LEU A 73 -10.91 11.53 10.70
N LYS A 74 -9.60 11.23 10.78
CA LYS A 74 -9.04 10.34 11.80
C LYS A 74 -9.32 10.87 13.19
N SER A 75 -9.05 12.15 13.42
CA SER A 75 -9.28 12.80 14.72
C SER A 75 -10.76 12.75 15.10
N LEU A 76 -11.65 13.03 14.15
CA LEU A 76 -13.10 12.98 14.34
C LEU A 76 -13.58 11.57 14.69
N ALA A 77 -13.07 10.54 13.99
CA ALA A 77 -13.38 9.15 14.28
C ALA A 77 -12.96 8.72 15.70
N LEU A 78 -11.93 9.36 16.28
CA LEU A 78 -11.44 9.03 17.62
C LEU A 78 -12.22 9.71 18.76
N THR A 79 -13.10 10.68 18.44
CA THR A 79 -13.82 11.46 19.47
C THR A 79 -14.97 10.71 20.14
N SER A 80 -15.65 9.80 19.44
CA SER A 80 -16.75 9.01 20.00
C SER A 80 -17.03 7.77 19.15
N ALA A 81 -17.66 6.75 19.75
CA ALA A 81 -18.08 5.56 19.03
C ALA A 81 -19.07 5.87 17.90
N ARG A 82 -19.98 6.84 18.11
CA ARG A 82 -20.93 7.26 17.09
C ARG A 82 -20.21 7.87 15.88
N LEU A 83 -19.34 8.85 16.13
CA LEU A 83 -18.60 9.52 15.06
C LEU A 83 -17.66 8.56 14.35
N HIS A 84 -17.00 7.66 15.08
CA HIS A 84 -16.27 6.55 14.50
C HIS A 84 -17.11 5.80 13.46
N HIS A 85 -18.29 5.29 13.86
CA HIS A 85 -19.15 4.55 12.93
C HIS A 85 -19.65 5.40 11.76
N THR A 86 -19.93 6.68 11.97
CA THR A 86 -20.40 7.57 10.90
C THR A 86 -19.31 7.91 9.88
N VAL A 87 -18.07 8.16 10.32
CA VAL A 87 -17.02 8.72 9.44
C VAL A 87 -15.96 7.69 9.01
N SER A 88 -15.99 6.47 9.54
CA SER A 88 -14.99 5.43 9.20
C SER A 88 -14.93 5.16 7.69
N ASP A 89 -16.08 5.02 7.02
CA ASP A 89 -16.10 4.75 5.59
C ASP A 89 -15.44 5.89 4.80
N ALA A 90 -15.78 7.14 5.13
CA ALA A 90 -15.17 8.33 4.53
C ALA A 90 -13.65 8.38 4.80
N PHE A 91 -13.21 8.06 6.03
CA PHE A 91 -11.78 7.99 6.36
C PHE A 91 -11.04 6.94 5.52
N TYR A 92 -11.57 5.72 5.42
CA TYR A 92 -10.89 4.65 4.67
C TYR A 92 -10.88 4.90 3.16
N GLN A 93 -11.91 5.56 2.62
CA GLN A 93 -12.01 5.92 1.20
C GLN A 93 -11.24 7.20 0.85
N SER A 94 -10.86 8.01 1.85
CA SER A 94 -10.17 9.28 1.66
C SER A 94 -8.84 9.13 0.90
N PHE A 95 -8.43 10.22 0.23
CA PHE A 95 -7.17 10.31 -0.52
C PHE A 95 -7.00 9.15 -1.52
N ASN A 96 -8.07 8.84 -2.24
CA ASN A 96 -8.10 7.76 -3.22
C ASN A 96 -7.66 6.41 -2.61
N TYR A 97 -8.27 6.03 -1.49
CA TYR A 97 -8.01 4.75 -0.82
C TYR A 97 -6.57 4.58 -0.33
N GLU A 98 -5.95 5.67 0.14
CA GLU A 98 -4.54 5.67 0.57
C GLU A 98 -4.24 4.63 1.64
N THR A 99 -5.14 4.47 2.63
CA THR A 99 -4.97 3.50 3.72
C THR A 99 -4.86 2.07 3.19
N TYR A 100 -5.64 1.72 2.16
CA TYR A 100 -5.58 0.40 1.53
C TYR A 100 -4.28 0.20 0.74
N ARG A 101 -3.86 1.22 -0.02
CA ARG A 101 -2.59 1.21 -0.74
C ARG A 101 -1.40 1.00 0.20
N GLN A 102 -1.34 1.75 1.29
CA GLN A 102 -0.28 1.63 2.31
C GLN A 102 -0.30 0.25 2.97
N ALA A 103 -1.48 -0.29 3.26
CA ALA A 103 -1.60 -1.63 3.83
C ALA A 103 -1.11 -2.73 2.88
N LEU A 104 -1.41 -2.63 1.58
CA LEU A 104 -0.86 -3.54 0.57
C LEU A 104 0.66 -3.42 0.49
N GLU A 105 1.22 -2.20 0.51
CA GLU A 105 2.67 -1.97 0.45
C GLU A 105 3.43 -2.53 1.67
N ALA A 106 2.83 -2.37 2.85
CA ALA A 106 3.38 -2.87 4.12
C ALA A 106 3.12 -4.37 4.34
N GLY A 107 2.20 -4.98 3.60
CA GLY A 107 1.71 -6.33 3.88
C GLY A 107 0.84 -6.43 5.15
N ASP A 108 0.26 -5.32 5.62
CA ASP A 108 -0.60 -5.30 6.80
C ASP A 108 -1.97 -5.90 6.48
N PHE A 109 -2.06 -7.22 6.62
CA PHE A 109 -3.28 -7.98 6.32
C PHE A 109 -4.47 -7.55 7.19
N ALA A 110 -4.24 -7.24 8.48
CA ALA A 110 -5.31 -6.80 9.37
C ALA A 110 -5.89 -5.45 8.91
N GLN A 111 -5.04 -4.55 8.44
CA GLN A 111 -5.48 -3.28 7.88
C GLN A 111 -6.18 -3.44 6.53
N ILE A 112 -5.74 -4.39 5.69
CA ILE A 112 -6.46 -4.76 4.45
C ILE A 112 -7.88 -5.24 4.77
N GLU A 113 -8.04 -6.13 5.76
CA GLU A 113 -9.36 -6.62 6.19
C GLU A 113 -10.26 -5.49 6.72
N ARG A 114 -9.68 -4.52 7.44
CA ARG A 114 -10.41 -3.30 7.86
C ARG A 114 -10.86 -2.48 6.65
N CYS A 115 -9.99 -2.22 5.69
CA CYS A 115 -10.36 -1.50 4.46
C CYS A 115 -11.48 -2.22 3.69
N ILE A 116 -11.40 -3.54 3.61
CA ILE A 116 -12.43 -4.42 3.04
C ILE A 116 -13.79 -4.21 3.70
N LYS A 117 -13.83 -4.21 5.03
CA LYS A 117 -15.06 -4.03 5.83
C LYS A 117 -15.74 -2.68 5.58
N HIS A 118 -14.94 -1.67 5.27
CA HIS A 118 -15.39 -0.30 5.03
C HIS A 118 -15.53 0.05 3.52
N ASN A 119 -15.63 -0.97 2.66
CA ASN A 119 -15.73 -0.81 1.19
C ASN A 119 -14.64 0.09 0.58
N ALA A 120 -13.45 0.08 1.21
CA ALA A 120 -12.31 0.92 0.85
C ALA A 120 -11.14 0.11 0.27
N ALA A 121 -11.43 -1.09 -0.22
CA ALA A 121 -10.49 -1.96 -0.93
C ALA A 121 -10.94 -2.12 -2.39
N PRO A 122 -10.82 -1.08 -3.23
CA PRO A 122 -11.23 -1.14 -4.62
C PRO A 122 -10.30 -2.05 -5.44
N SER A 123 -10.89 -2.79 -6.37
CA SER A 123 -10.15 -3.74 -7.22
C SER A 123 -9.66 -3.14 -8.54
N ASN A 124 -10.26 -2.03 -8.98
CA ASN A 124 -9.99 -1.38 -10.28
C ASN A 124 -9.42 0.04 -10.15
N VAL A 125 -8.94 0.42 -8.95
CA VAL A 125 -8.29 1.72 -8.77
C VAL A 125 -6.92 1.73 -9.46
N ILE A 126 -6.60 2.85 -10.10
CA ILE A 126 -5.26 3.15 -10.61
C ILE A 126 -4.76 4.36 -9.84
N TRP A 127 -3.70 4.19 -9.06
CA TRP A 127 -3.09 5.29 -8.33
C TRP A 127 -2.11 6.05 -9.23
N THR A 128 -2.28 7.37 -9.31
CA THR A 128 -1.38 8.24 -10.07
C THR A 128 -0.04 8.43 -9.36
N LYS A 129 0.97 8.89 -10.10
CA LYS A 129 2.36 9.16 -9.64
C LYS A 129 2.44 10.00 -8.35
N GLU A 130 1.50 10.90 -8.12
CA GLU A 130 1.45 11.76 -6.93
C GLU A 130 1.15 10.97 -5.65
N ASN A 131 0.42 9.86 -5.79
CA ASN A 131 -0.02 8.99 -4.71
C ASN A 131 0.85 7.73 -4.57
N ALA A 132 1.48 7.28 -5.66
CA ALA A 132 2.36 6.13 -5.66
C ALA A 132 3.79 6.54 -5.27
N LYS A 133 4.15 6.36 -4.00
CA LYS A 133 5.54 6.38 -3.53
C LYS A 133 6.00 4.97 -3.15
N PRO A 134 6.04 4.02 -4.09
CA PRO A 134 6.47 2.68 -3.77
C PRO A 134 7.91 2.69 -3.23
N GLN A 135 8.10 2.14 -2.04
CA GLN A 135 9.42 1.93 -1.43
C GLN A 135 10.07 0.62 -1.90
N PHE A 136 9.73 0.12 -3.09
CA PHE A 136 10.22 -1.19 -3.55
C PHE A 136 11.65 -1.08 -4.13
N PRO A 137 12.55 -2.05 -3.82
CA PRO A 137 13.95 -2.06 -4.29
C PRO A 137 14.14 -1.90 -5.79
N PHE A 138 13.31 -2.56 -6.61
CA PHE A 138 13.37 -2.45 -8.07
C PHE A 138 13.10 -1.01 -8.56
N PHE A 139 12.13 -0.33 -7.95
CA PHE A 139 11.82 1.06 -8.26
C PHE A 139 12.82 2.07 -7.72
N ILE A 140 13.63 1.69 -6.74
CA ILE A 140 14.75 2.51 -6.30
C ILE A 140 15.80 2.58 -7.42
N VAL A 141 16.00 1.49 -8.16
CA VAL A 141 16.97 1.40 -9.26
C VAL A 141 16.43 2.01 -10.57
N ARG A 142 15.13 1.82 -10.87
CA ARG A 142 14.49 2.32 -12.10
C ARG A 142 13.35 3.30 -11.84
N ARG A 143 13.64 4.39 -11.13
CA ARG A 143 12.68 5.48 -10.84
C ARG A 143 12.13 6.15 -12.10
N ASP A 144 12.88 6.10 -13.20
CA ASP A 144 12.47 6.58 -14.52
C ASP A 144 11.23 5.84 -15.05
N LEU A 145 10.98 4.60 -14.61
CA LEU A 145 9.87 3.77 -15.09
C LEU A 145 8.58 3.95 -14.28
N LEU A 146 8.67 4.47 -13.05
CA LEU A 146 7.51 4.73 -12.17
C LEU A 146 6.36 5.52 -12.83
N PRO A 147 6.61 6.54 -13.67
CA PRO A 147 5.55 7.29 -14.33
C PRO A 147 4.82 6.50 -15.43
N HIS A 148 5.41 5.40 -15.91
CA HIS A 148 4.93 4.63 -17.04
C HIS A 148 4.19 3.35 -16.63
N LEU A 149 4.05 3.13 -15.32
CA LEU A 149 3.42 1.95 -14.77
C LEU A 149 2.12 2.33 -14.06
N ASP A 150 1.04 1.61 -14.39
CA ASP A 150 -0.19 1.69 -13.64
C ASP A 150 0.05 1.17 -12.22
N HIS A 151 -0.28 1.95 -11.19
CA HIS A 151 -0.19 1.49 -9.80
C HIS A 151 -1.54 0.88 -9.41
N LYS A 152 -1.71 -0.41 -9.70
CA LYS A 152 -2.91 -1.21 -9.40
C LYS A 152 -2.73 -2.00 -8.10
N PRO A 153 -3.80 -2.41 -7.40
CA PRO A 153 -3.71 -3.25 -6.21
C PRO A 153 -2.86 -4.51 -6.38
N ILE A 154 -2.95 -5.18 -7.55
CA ILE A 154 -2.17 -6.39 -7.84
C ILE A 154 -0.66 -6.16 -7.78
N ASN A 155 -0.20 -4.97 -8.16
CA ASN A 155 1.23 -4.62 -8.18
C ASN A 155 1.79 -4.59 -6.76
N TYR A 156 1.07 -3.96 -5.82
CA TYR A 156 1.48 -3.95 -4.41
C TYR A 156 1.37 -5.33 -3.77
N LEU A 157 0.32 -6.09 -4.09
CA LEU A 157 0.12 -7.44 -3.56
C LEU A 157 1.27 -8.38 -3.94
N VAL A 158 1.70 -8.31 -5.20
CA VAL A 158 2.79 -9.11 -5.74
C VAL A 158 4.12 -8.77 -5.06
N PHE A 159 4.38 -7.49 -4.78
CA PHE A 159 5.59 -7.13 -4.03
C PHE A 159 5.56 -7.52 -2.57
N ALA A 160 4.42 -7.36 -1.90
CA ALA A 160 4.28 -7.81 -0.52
C ALA A 160 4.53 -9.31 -0.40
N PHE A 161 4.15 -10.08 -1.43
CA PHE A 161 4.46 -11.50 -1.54
C PHE A 161 5.95 -11.77 -1.78
N GLU A 162 6.57 -11.06 -2.72
CA GLU A 162 8.01 -11.21 -3.05
C GLU A 162 8.90 -10.88 -1.86
N ASP A 163 8.64 -9.74 -1.19
CA ASP A 163 9.37 -9.27 -0.01
C ASP A 163 9.10 -10.14 1.24
N GLY A 164 8.20 -11.11 1.17
CA GLY A 164 7.81 -11.95 2.30
C GLY A 164 7.02 -11.22 3.39
N LYS A 165 6.48 -10.03 3.09
CA LYS A 165 5.61 -9.25 4.01
C LYS A 165 4.24 -9.88 4.19
N MET A 166 3.79 -10.68 3.22
CA MET A 166 2.55 -11.45 3.30
C MET A 166 2.80 -12.93 3.00
N THR A 167 2.09 -13.78 3.73
CA THR A 167 2.05 -15.23 3.44
C THR A 167 1.27 -15.50 2.15
N ALA A 168 1.53 -16.65 1.53
CA ALA A 168 0.81 -17.05 0.32
C ALA A 168 -0.72 -17.13 0.52
N ASP A 169 -1.18 -17.56 1.71
CA ASP A 169 -2.62 -17.64 2.02
C ASP A 169 -3.26 -16.25 2.11
N GLN A 170 -2.59 -15.30 2.74
CA GLN A 170 -3.03 -13.90 2.79
C GLN A 170 -3.05 -13.30 1.38
N CYS A 171 -2.05 -13.58 0.56
CA CYS A 171 -2.02 -13.13 -0.82
C CYS A 171 -3.16 -13.74 -1.64
N LEU A 172 -3.43 -15.04 -1.47
CA LEU A 172 -4.54 -15.73 -2.12
C LEU A 172 -5.89 -15.15 -1.71
N PHE A 173 -6.06 -14.77 -0.44
CA PHE A 173 -7.28 -14.13 0.04
C PHE A 173 -7.54 -12.80 -0.68
N VAL A 174 -6.54 -11.92 -0.74
CA VAL A 174 -6.67 -10.62 -1.40
C VAL A 174 -6.88 -10.82 -2.90
N LEU A 175 -6.11 -11.72 -3.53
CA LEU A 175 -6.22 -12.03 -4.94
C LEU A 175 -7.61 -12.55 -5.34
N ARG A 176 -8.20 -13.44 -4.54
CA ARG A 176 -9.57 -13.94 -4.75
C ARG A 176 -10.58 -12.82 -4.78
N ARG A 177 -10.43 -11.84 -3.89
CA ARG A 177 -11.29 -10.66 -3.87
C ARG A 177 -11.09 -9.80 -5.13
N LEU A 178 -9.84 -9.50 -5.48
CA LEU A 178 -9.53 -8.73 -6.69
C LEU A 178 -10.19 -9.36 -7.92
N VAL A 179 -10.04 -10.67 -8.12
CA VAL A 179 -10.64 -11.38 -9.25
C VAL A 179 -12.17 -11.38 -9.18
N LYS A 180 -12.75 -11.66 -8.01
CA LYS A 180 -14.22 -11.69 -7.82
C LYS A 180 -14.87 -10.35 -8.16
N ASP A 181 -14.21 -9.25 -7.81
CA ASP A 181 -14.71 -7.89 -8.02
C ASP A 181 -14.36 -7.36 -9.44
N GLY A 182 -13.86 -8.20 -10.33
CA GLY A 182 -13.49 -7.83 -11.70
C GLY A 182 -12.26 -6.93 -11.78
N GLY A 183 -11.37 -7.04 -10.79
CA GLY A 183 -10.08 -6.36 -10.74
C GLY A 183 -9.17 -6.74 -11.88
N ASP A 184 -8.52 -5.75 -12.49
CA ASP A 184 -7.42 -6.00 -13.41
C ASP A 184 -6.18 -6.51 -12.63
N ILE A 185 -5.96 -7.82 -12.73
CA ILE A 185 -4.78 -8.49 -12.15
C ILE A 185 -3.66 -8.70 -13.17
N ALA A 186 -3.78 -8.16 -14.38
CA ALA A 186 -2.69 -8.22 -15.33
C ALA A 186 -1.54 -7.34 -14.84
N THR A 187 -0.40 -7.95 -14.61
CA THR A 187 0.82 -7.24 -14.27
C THR A 187 1.62 -7.05 -15.55
N ALA A 188 1.92 -5.79 -15.88
CA ALA A 188 2.88 -5.44 -16.94
C ALA A 188 4.30 -5.92 -16.62
N TRP A 189 4.56 -6.36 -15.38
CA TRP A 189 5.80 -6.99 -14.96
C TRP A 189 5.95 -8.40 -15.51
N THR A 190 6.23 -8.48 -16.80
CA THR A 190 7.23 -9.44 -17.24
C THR A 190 8.59 -8.86 -16.87
N ASP A 191 9.56 -9.67 -16.44
CA ASP A 191 10.95 -9.26 -16.22
C ASP A 191 11.35 -8.21 -17.25
N PHE A 192 11.38 -6.93 -16.85
CA PHE A 192 11.82 -5.88 -17.74
C PHE A 192 13.30 -6.16 -17.93
N ASP A 193 13.65 -6.61 -19.14
CA ASP A 193 15.03 -6.51 -19.60
C ASP A 193 15.48 -5.08 -19.28
N ASP A 194 16.57 -4.94 -18.53
CA ASP A 194 17.10 -3.63 -18.13
C ASP A 194 17.35 -2.70 -19.33
N GLN A 195 17.33 -3.27 -20.55
CA GLN A 195 17.46 -2.61 -21.84
C GLN A 195 16.20 -1.88 -22.35
N LEU A 196 15.01 -2.10 -21.78
CA LEU A 196 13.78 -1.43 -22.24
C LEU A 196 13.78 0.07 -21.93
N LYS A 197 13.42 0.87 -22.95
CA LYS A 197 13.25 2.32 -22.79
C LYS A 197 11.89 2.63 -22.16
N PRO A 198 11.76 3.72 -21.38
CA PRO A 198 10.49 4.10 -20.73
C PRO A 198 9.29 4.18 -21.70
N GLU A 199 9.52 4.59 -22.94
CA GLU A 199 8.51 4.74 -23.99
C GLU A 199 7.92 3.39 -24.47
N GLU A 200 8.68 2.30 -24.35
CA GLU A 200 8.30 0.96 -24.81
C GLU A 200 7.48 0.20 -23.75
N ILE A 201 7.59 0.61 -22.48
CA ILE A 201 6.92 -0.01 -21.34
C ILE A 201 5.41 0.18 -21.40
N GLY A 202 4.95 1.39 -21.74
CA GLY A 202 3.52 1.69 -21.81
C GLY A 202 2.81 0.78 -22.83
N VAL A 203 3.44 0.55 -23.98
CA VAL A 203 2.90 -0.31 -25.05
C VAL A 203 2.87 -1.78 -24.63
N GLN A 204 3.93 -2.28 -24.00
CA GLN A 204 3.96 -3.65 -23.48
C GLN A 204 2.98 -3.86 -22.33
N ALA A 205 2.82 -2.88 -21.44
CA ALA A 205 1.87 -2.91 -20.35
C ALA A 205 0.43 -2.98 -20.85
N GLU A 206 0.07 -2.15 -21.83
CA GLU A 206 -1.25 -2.16 -22.46
C GLU A 206 -1.53 -3.51 -23.14
N PHE A 207 -0.54 -4.05 -23.85
CA PHE A 207 -0.67 -5.34 -24.52
C PHE A 207 -0.79 -6.51 -23.53
N ALA A 208 0.03 -6.54 -22.47
CA ALA A 208 -0.05 -7.54 -21.39
C ALA A 208 -1.41 -7.51 -20.68
N GLY A 209 -1.97 -6.32 -20.48
CA GLY A 209 -3.31 -6.10 -19.92
C GLY A 209 -4.41 -6.86 -20.67
N ARG A 210 -4.27 -7.03 -21.99
CA ARG A 210 -5.28 -7.68 -22.83
C ARG A 210 -5.28 -9.22 -22.75
N LEU A 211 -4.23 -9.83 -22.23
CA LEU A 211 -3.98 -11.26 -22.37
C LEU A 211 -4.41 -12.12 -21.18
N ARG A 212 -4.89 -11.49 -20.10
CA ARG A 212 -5.33 -12.16 -18.86
C ARG A 212 -4.32 -13.23 -18.39
N HIS A 213 -3.06 -12.83 -18.25
CA HIS A 213 -2.01 -13.72 -17.77
C HIS A 213 -1.98 -13.83 -16.25
N ILE A 214 -1.50 -14.97 -15.76
CA ILE A 214 -1.09 -15.14 -14.37
C ILE A 214 0.08 -14.18 -14.09
N PRO A 215 0.04 -13.40 -12.98
CA PRO A 215 1.11 -12.49 -12.62
C PRO A 215 2.46 -13.22 -12.53
N HIS A 216 3.46 -12.68 -13.22
CA HIS A 216 4.74 -13.36 -13.44
C HIS A 216 5.49 -13.67 -12.15
N TYR A 217 5.44 -12.77 -11.17
CA TYR A 217 6.14 -12.95 -9.89
C TYR A 217 5.69 -14.17 -9.08
N PHE A 218 4.41 -14.58 -9.19
CA PHE A 218 3.99 -15.86 -8.60
C PHE A 218 4.68 -17.05 -9.28
N LEU A 219 4.97 -16.95 -10.59
CA LEU A 219 5.73 -17.98 -11.31
C LEU A 219 7.23 -17.91 -10.99
N LEU A 220 7.80 -16.72 -10.85
CA LEU A 220 9.20 -16.54 -10.43
C LEU A 220 9.48 -17.15 -9.06
N ALA A 221 8.50 -17.11 -8.15
CA ALA A 221 8.63 -17.76 -6.85
C ALA A 221 8.87 -19.27 -6.99
N LEU A 222 8.29 -19.95 -8.00
CA LEU A 222 8.58 -21.38 -8.24
C LEU A 222 10.03 -21.65 -8.67
N LEU A 223 10.73 -20.66 -9.21
CA LEU A 223 12.13 -20.78 -9.63
C LEU A 223 13.11 -20.45 -8.51
N LYS A 224 12.76 -19.49 -7.64
CA LYS A 224 13.67 -18.90 -6.64
C LYS A 224 13.45 -19.44 -5.23
N GLU A 225 12.22 -19.83 -4.88
CA GLU A 225 11.88 -20.22 -3.51
C GLU A 225 12.26 -21.66 -3.18
N THR A 226 12.72 -21.85 -1.95
CA THR A 226 13.03 -23.18 -1.40
C THR A 226 12.09 -23.59 -0.26
N ASP A 227 11.33 -22.64 0.28
CA ASP A 227 10.33 -22.91 1.30
C ASP A 227 9.13 -23.65 0.68
N ARG A 228 8.94 -24.89 1.13
CA ARG A 228 7.86 -25.76 0.70
C ARG A 228 6.47 -25.16 0.96
N ALA A 229 6.23 -24.52 2.10
CA ALA A 229 4.93 -23.93 2.41
C ALA A 229 4.63 -22.76 1.47
N LYS A 230 5.64 -21.93 1.18
CA LYS A 230 5.52 -20.84 0.20
C LYS A 230 5.23 -21.39 -1.21
N LEU A 231 5.93 -22.46 -1.63
CA LEU A 231 5.69 -23.13 -2.91
C LEU A 231 4.29 -23.76 -3.02
N GLU A 232 3.80 -24.42 -1.98
CA GLU A 232 2.44 -24.99 -1.93
C GLU A 232 1.36 -23.89 -2.03
N GLY A 233 1.59 -22.75 -1.35
CA GLY A 233 0.74 -21.59 -1.46
C GLY A 233 0.74 -20.95 -2.86
N VAL A 234 1.92 -20.84 -3.49
CA VAL A 234 2.05 -20.38 -4.88
C VAL A 234 1.31 -21.30 -5.85
N ALA A 235 1.46 -22.61 -5.69
CA ALA A 235 0.72 -23.58 -6.49
C ALA A 235 -0.80 -23.40 -6.35
N SER A 236 -1.28 -23.09 -5.14
CA SER A 236 -2.68 -22.78 -4.87
C SER A 236 -3.15 -21.50 -5.56
N ILE A 237 -2.31 -20.45 -5.59
CA ILE A 237 -2.57 -19.21 -6.33
C ILE A 237 -2.67 -19.48 -7.83
N ILE A 238 -1.70 -20.20 -8.40
CA ILE A 238 -1.67 -20.52 -9.84
C ILE A 238 -2.89 -21.36 -10.22
N ASN A 239 -3.21 -22.39 -9.43
CA ASN A 239 -4.38 -23.23 -9.67
C ASN A 239 -5.66 -22.40 -9.64
N TYR A 240 -5.83 -21.55 -8.61
CA TYR A 240 -6.98 -20.65 -8.53
C TYR A 240 -7.10 -19.78 -9.78
N LEU A 241 -6.05 -19.06 -10.17
CA LEU A 241 -6.06 -18.19 -11.34
C LEU A 241 -6.36 -18.97 -12.63
N SER A 242 -5.80 -20.16 -12.79
CA SER A 242 -6.10 -21.04 -13.93
C SER A 242 -7.60 -21.40 -14.01
N THR A 243 -8.23 -21.73 -12.87
CA THR A 243 -9.69 -21.98 -12.84
C THR A 243 -10.54 -20.75 -13.18
N GLN A 244 -10.00 -19.54 -12.99
CA GLN A 244 -10.64 -18.27 -13.36
C GLN A 244 -10.37 -17.86 -14.82
N GLY A 245 -9.70 -18.72 -15.58
CA GLY A 245 -9.40 -18.51 -17.01
C GLY A 245 -8.17 -17.65 -17.27
N PHE A 246 -7.30 -17.46 -16.28
CA PHE A 246 -6.00 -16.81 -16.50
C PHE A 246 -4.99 -17.82 -17.04
N ASN A 247 -4.24 -17.42 -18.06
CA ASN A 247 -3.28 -18.29 -18.75
C ASN A 247 -1.86 -18.06 -18.24
N PHE A 248 -0.99 -19.06 -18.39
CA PHE A 248 0.44 -18.84 -18.22
C PHE A 248 0.94 -17.79 -19.24
N PRO A 249 1.82 -16.86 -18.83
CA PRO A 249 2.49 -15.96 -19.76
C PRO A 249 3.17 -16.79 -20.85
N ARG A 250 2.91 -16.43 -22.10
CA ARG A 250 3.69 -16.91 -23.23
C ARG A 250 4.67 -15.82 -23.60
N GLU A 251 5.85 -16.19 -24.07
CA GLU A 251 6.73 -15.23 -24.73
C GLU A 251 5.98 -14.68 -25.94
N ILE A 252 5.75 -13.37 -25.94
CA ILE A 252 5.04 -12.71 -27.02
C ILE A 252 5.97 -11.68 -27.62
N GLU A 253 6.38 -11.96 -28.85
CA GLU A 253 7.09 -11.03 -29.72
C GLU A 253 6.11 -9.93 -30.19
N PRO A 254 6.18 -8.69 -29.66
CA PRO A 254 5.18 -7.65 -29.94
C PRO A 254 5.07 -7.31 -31.43
N TRP A 255 6.19 -7.43 -32.17
CA TRP A 255 6.23 -7.19 -33.61
C TRP A 255 5.45 -8.21 -34.44
N LYS A 256 5.20 -9.43 -33.94
CA LYS A 256 4.37 -10.43 -34.64
C LYS A 256 2.87 -10.11 -34.60
N TYR A 257 2.43 -9.26 -33.68
CA TYR A 257 1.01 -8.96 -33.46
C TYR A 257 0.58 -7.59 -33.99
N ASN A 258 1.52 -6.74 -34.39
CA ASN A 258 1.24 -5.47 -35.07
C ASN A 258 0.82 -5.62 -36.55
N GLU A 259 0.81 -6.85 -37.10
CA GLU A 259 0.52 -7.06 -38.52
C GLU A 259 -0.90 -7.55 -38.85
N LYS A 260 -1.76 -7.89 -37.87
CA LYS A 260 -3.15 -8.27 -38.17
C LYS A 260 -4.15 -7.81 -37.11
N PRO A 261 -5.19 -7.04 -37.49
CA PRO A 261 -6.36 -6.91 -36.63
C PRO A 261 -7.05 -8.27 -36.54
N PHE A 262 -7.23 -8.75 -35.31
CA PHE A 262 -8.06 -9.93 -35.06
C PHE A 262 -9.52 -9.58 -35.42
N SER A 263 -9.99 -10.13 -36.53
CA SER A 263 -11.43 -10.28 -36.78
C SER A 263 -11.92 -11.48 -35.96
N LEU A 264 -12.86 -11.22 -35.04
CA LEU A 264 -13.65 -12.21 -34.31
C LEU A 264 -14.37 -13.18 -35.25
#